data_AF-A0A0U0RS58-F1
#
_entry.id   AF-A0A0U0RS58-F1
#
_cell.length_a   1.000
_cell.length_b   1.000
_cell.length_c   1.000
_cell.angle_alpha   90.00
_cell.angle_beta   90.00
_cell.angle_gamma   90.00
#
_symmetry.space_group_name_H-M   'P 1'
#
loop_
_entity.id
_entity.type
_entity.pdbx_description
1 polymer ?
#
loop_
_entity_poly.entity_id
_entity_poly.type
_entity_poly.pdbx_seq_one_letter_code
_entity_poly.pdbx_strand_id
1 'polypeptide(L)'
;MDQARHDGALAAAAATAIGIPPQVAAALTVVATQRTSHARALATEIARAAGKLVSATSETSSSSPSPTDPAAPPPAVSDVIDSLRTSAGEASRLVATTSGYRAGLLASIAASCTASYTVALVPSGPSI
;
A
#
# COMPACT_ATOMS: atom_id res chain seq x y z
N MET A 1 -6.77 -0.70 5.05
CA MET A 1 -6.45 0.56 4.33
C MET A 1 -5.25 1.26 4.95
N ASP A 2 -5.09 1.23 6.26
CA ASP A 2 -3.97 1.89 6.94
C ASP A 2 -2.62 1.28 6.58
N GLN A 3 -2.53 -0.05 6.48
CA GLN A 3 -1.35 -0.71 5.93
C GLN A 3 -0.97 -0.19 4.53
N ALA A 4 -1.96 0.05 3.66
CA ALA A 4 -1.70 0.60 2.33
C ALA A 4 -1.21 2.06 2.39
N ARG A 5 -1.69 2.87 3.33
CA ARG A 5 -1.16 4.23 3.54
C ARG A 5 0.27 4.18 4.07
N HIS A 6 0.54 3.29 5.02
CA HIS A 6 1.87 3.08 5.58
C HIS A 6 2.88 2.68 4.50
N ASP A 7 2.57 1.65 3.70
CA ASP A 7 3.43 1.23 2.57
C ASP A 7 3.70 2.39 1.60
N GLY A 8 2.68 3.20 1.31
CA GLY A 8 2.80 4.34 0.40
C GLY A 8 3.71 5.44 0.96
N ALA A 9 3.58 5.75 2.25
CA ALA A 9 4.45 6.71 2.92
C ALA A 9 5.90 6.21 3.00
N LEU A 10 6.08 4.93 3.32
CA LEU A 10 7.40 4.28 3.38
C LEU A 10 8.08 4.32 2.00
N ALA A 11 7.36 3.97 0.92
CA ALA A 11 7.86 4.06 -0.44
C ALA A 11 8.20 5.49 -0.87
N ALA A 12 7.36 6.48 -0.51
CA ALA A 12 7.63 7.88 -0.82
C ALA A 12 8.88 8.40 -0.08
N ALA A 13 9.05 8.03 1.19
CA ALA A 13 10.25 8.38 1.95
C ALA A 13 11.50 7.74 1.34
N ALA A 14 11.44 6.44 1.01
CA ALA A 14 12.54 5.74 0.34
C ALA A 14 12.91 6.39 -1.00
N ALA A 15 11.94 6.86 -1.79
CA ALA A 15 12.20 7.52 -3.08
C ALA A 15 13.07 8.80 -2.95
N THR A 16 13.08 9.42 -1.77
CA THR A 16 13.86 10.63 -1.47
C THR A 16 15.22 10.34 -0.80
N ALA A 17 15.56 9.07 -0.58
CA ALA A 17 16.81 8.70 0.06
C ALA A 17 18.03 9.14 -0.76
N ILE A 18 19.04 9.69 -0.08
CA ILE A 18 20.29 10.13 -0.70
C ILE A 18 21.01 8.92 -1.29
N GLY A 19 21.45 9.03 -2.55
CA GLY A 19 22.22 7.99 -3.22
C GLY A 19 21.38 6.90 -3.91
N ILE A 20 20.05 7.00 -3.90
CA ILE A 20 19.21 6.09 -4.69
C ILE A 20 19.31 6.39 -6.19
N PRO A 21 19.39 5.38 -7.07
CA PRO A 21 19.34 5.59 -8.52
C PRO A 21 18.01 6.22 -8.97
N PRO A 22 18.00 7.14 -9.94
CA PRO A 22 16.80 7.87 -10.34
C PRO A 22 15.68 6.94 -10.84
N GLN A 23 16.02 5.84 -11.51
CA GLN A 23 15.06 4.83 -11.95
C GLN A 23 14.39 4.11 -10.76
N VAL A 24 15.12 3.88 -9.67
CA VAL A 24 14.57 3.26 -8.45
C VAL A 24 13.68 4.26 -7.71
N ALA A 25 14.09 5.54 -7.61
CA ALA A 25 13.24 6.61 -7.07
C ALA A 25 11.92 6.76 -7.84
N ALA A 26 11.96 6.69 -9.18
CA ALA A 26 10.77 6.72 -10.01
C ALA A 26 9.86 5.51 -9.75
N ALA A 27 10.42 4.29 -9.67
CA ALA A 27 9.67 3.08 -9.35
C ALA A 27 9.01 3.16 -7.96
N LEU A 28 9.74 3.63 -6.94
CA LEU A 28 9.21 3.85 -5.59
C LEU A 28 8.10 4.90 -5.55
N THR A 29 8.20 5.96 -6.35
CA THR A 29 7.14 6.96 -6.49
C THR A 29 5.87 6.36 -7.09
N VAL A 30 6.00 5.51 -8.11
CA VAL A 30 4.86 4.76 -8.68
C VAL A 30 4.24 3.83 -7.63
N VAL A 31 5.05 3.10 -6.86
CA VAL A 31 4.57 2.27 -5.75
C VAL A 31 3.78 3.12 -4.75
N ALA A 32 4.29 4.28 -4.34
CA ALA A 32 3.60 5.18 -3.41
C ALA A 32 2.23 5.63 -3.96
N THR A 33 2.15 6.00 -5.24
CA THR A 33 0.90 6.36 -5.91
C THR A 33 -0.08 5.18 -5.93
N GLN A 34 0.38 3.98 -6.29
CA GLN A 34 -0.45 2.77 -6.33
C GLN A 34 -1.01 2.42 -4.95
N ARG A 35 -0.18 2.47 -3.90
CA ARG A 35 -0.62 2.18 -2.52
C ARG A 35 -1.63 3.22 -2.00
N THR A 36 -1.45 4.49 -2.35
CA THR A 36 -2.44 5.55 -2.06
C THR A 36 -3.77 5.28 -2.79
N SER A 37 -3.71 4.86 -4.06
CA SER A 37 -4.90 4.50 -4.84
C SER A 37 -5.65 3.31 -4.22
N HIS A 38 -4.93 2.26 -3.83
CA HIS A 38 -5.50 1.11 -3.13
C HIS A 38 -6.16 1.49 -1.80
N ALA A 39 -5.52 2.36 -1.01
CA ALA A 39 -6.10 2.86 0.23
C ALA A 39 -7.43 3.59 -0.02
N ARG A 40 -7.50 4.41 -1.07
CA ARG A 40 -8.73 5.08 -1.49
C ARG A 40 -9.79 4.09 -1.94
N ALA A 41 -9.45 3.12 -2.78
CA ALA A 41 -10.39 2.10 -3.26
C ALA A 41 -10.98 1.27 -2.11
N LEU A 42 -10.15 0.87 -1.14
CA LEU A 42 -10.60 0.20 0.08
C LEU A 42 -11.53 1.09 0.90
N ALA A 43 -11.21 2.37 1.07
CA ALA A 43 -12.06 3.31 1.80
C ALA A 43 -13.42 3.49 1.11
N THR A 44 -13.44 3.64 -0.22
CA THR A 44 -14.67 3.71 -1.02
C THR A 44 -15.50 2.43 -0.87
N GLU A 45 -14.87 1.26 -0.91
CA GLU A 45 -15.56 -0.02 -0.74
C GLU A 45 -16.12 -0.19 0.68
N ILE A 46 -15.37 0.22 1.71
CA ILE A 46 -15.86 0.25 3.10
C ILE A 46 -17.05 1.19 3.21
N ALA A 47 -16.97 2.40 2.66
CA ALA A 47 -18.08 3.36 2.68
C ALA A 47 -19.30 2.84 1.91
N ARG A 48 -19.11 2.15 0.79
CA ARG A 48 -20.20 1.51 0.02
C ARG A 48 -20.82 0.35 0.78
N ALA A 49 -20.03 -0.46 1.47
CA ALA A 49 -20.51 -1.53 2.32
C ALA A 49 -21.25 -0.97 3.54
N ALA A 50 -20.71 0.07 4.17
CA ALA A 50 -21.34 0.81 5.26
C ALA A 50 -22.64 1.47 4.79
N GLY A 51 -22.71 2.07 3.61
CA GLY A 51 -23.96 2.64 3.04
C GLY A 51 -25.04 1.60 2.78
N LYS A 52 -24.66 0.34 2.48
CA LYS A 52 -25.60 -0.80 2.46
C LYS A 52 -26.05 -1.22 3.86
N LEU A 53 -25.21 -1.00 4.88
CA LEU A 53 -25.49 -1.29 6.27
C LEU A 53 -26.25 -0.15 6.97
N VAL A 54 -26.04 1.12 6.60
CA VAL A 54 -26.62 2.37 7.12
C VAL A 54 -28.09 2.57 6.72
N SER A 55 -28.71 1.61 6.02
CA SER A 55 -30.15 1.41 6.14
C SER A 55 -30.55 0.86 7.54
N ALA A 56 -29.58 0.52 8.38
CA ALA A 56 -29.66 0.17 9.79
C ALA A 56 -28.43 0.75 10.54
N THR A 57 -28.66 1.89 11.20
CA THR A 57 -27.78 2.55 12.18
C THR A 57 -26.50 3.22 11.65
N SER A 58 -26.40 4.52 11.92
CA SER A 58 -25.23 5.37 11.69
C SER A 58 -24.52 5.64 13.01
N GLU A 59 -23.21 5.46 13.05
CA GLU A 59 -22.31 6.22 13.93
C GLU A 59 -21.06 6.64 13.15
N THR A 60 -20.71 7.91 13.29
CA THR A 60 -19.56 8.56 12.66
C THR A 60 -18.46 8.69 13.69
N SER A 61 -17.32 8.01 13.50
CA SER A 61 -16.12 8.25 14.31
C SER A 61 -15.14 9.15 13.57
N SER A 62 -14.85 10.30 14.16
CA SER A 62 -13.81 11.23 13.72
C SER A 62 -12.47 10.85 14.37
N SER A 63 -11.38 10.85 13.61
CA SER A 63 -10.03 10.59 14.13
C SER A 63 -9.18 11.86 14.04
N SER A 64 -8.60 12.25 15.17
CA SER A 64 -7.71 13.39 15.35
C SER A 64 -6.28 13.06 14.86
N PRO A 65 -5.52 14.00 14.29
CA PRO A 65 -4.12 13.75 13.91
C PRO A 65 -3.22 13.67 15.17
N SER A 66 -2.27 12.73 15.13
CA SER A 66 -1.20 12.55 16.13
C SER A 66 0.07 13.30 15.68
N PRO A 67 0.91 13.83 16.60
CA PRO A 67 2.08 14.63 16.23
C PRO A 67 3.23 13.78 15.66
N THR A 68 4.02 14.39 14.78
CA THR A 68 5.16 13.79 14.08
C THR A 68 6.40 13.75 14.98
N ASP A 69 6.92 12.55 15.22
CA ASP A 69 8.18 12.28 15.92
C ASP A 69 9.43 12.61 15.05
N PRO A 70 10.64 12.73 15.64
CA PRO A 70 11.87 13.06 14.93
C PRO A 70 12.18 12.11 13.76
N ALA A 71 12.76 12.68 12.69
CA ALA A 71 13.04 11.97 11.44
C ALA A 71 13.96 10.75 11.65
N ALA A 72 13.36 9.57 11.63
CA ALA A 72 14.08 8.31 11.49
C ALA A 72 14.94 8.33 10.22
N PRO A 73 16.07 7.57 10.17
CA PRO A 73 16.84 7.42 8.95
C PRO A 73 15.93 6.99 7.79
N PRO A 74 16.19 7.46 6.55
CA PRO A 74 15.33 7.17 5.42
C PRO A 74 15.24 5.65 5.22
N PRO A 75 14.02 5.12 5.00
CA PRO A 75 13.81 3.69 4.88
C PRO A 75 14.57 3.12 3.67
N ALA A 76 15.11 1.92 3.82
CA ALA A 76 15.76 1.22 2.75
C ALA A 76 14.73 0.65 1.76
N VAL A 77 15.15 0.39 0.52
CA VAL A 77 14.30 -0.28 -0.49
C VAL A 77 13.87 -1.68 -0.02
N SER A 78 14.71 -2.37 0.76
CA SER A 78 14.37 -3.65 1.40
C SER A 78 13.17 -3.53 2.33
N ASP A 79 13.06 -2.44 3.09
CA ASP A 79 11.95 -2.22 4.02
C ASP A 79 10.63 -2.05 3.24
N VAL A 80 10.68 -1.37 2.09
CA VAL A 80 9.54 -1.26 1.17
C VAL A 80 9.15 -2.64 0.63
N ILE A 81 10.14 -3.43 0.19
CA ILE A 81 9.93 -4.78 -0.36
C ILE A 81 9.27 -5.70 0.68
N ASP A 82 9.77 -5.69 1.91
CA ASP A 82 9.26 -6.54 2.99
C ASP A 82 7.85 -6.10 3.44
N SER A 83 7.60 -4.80 3.51
CA SER A 83 6.26 -4.26 3.80
C SER A 83 5.25 -4.65 2.71
N LEU A 84 5.64 -4.56 1.43
CA LEU A 84 4.80 -4.97 0.31
C LEU A 84 4.55 -6.48 0.29
N ARG A 85 5.54 -7.30 0.65
CA ARG A 85 5.38 -8.76 0.77
C ARG A 85 4.38 -9.10 1.86
N THR A 86 4.48 -8.46 3.02
CA THR A 86 3.53 -8.61 4.13
C THR A 86 2.12 -8.22 3.68
N SER A 87 1.98 -7.05 3.06
CA SER A 87 0.72 -6.57 2.49
C SER A 87 0.09 -7.53 1.47
N ALA A 88 0.90 -8.14 0.60
CA ALA A 88 0.41 -9.14 -0.35
C ALA A 88 -0.09 -10.40 0.38
N GLY A 89 0.65 -10.90 1.36
CA GLY A 89 0.26 -12.06 2.16
C GLY A 89 -1.05 -11.86 2.92
N GLU A 90 -1.18 -10.71 3.60
CA GLU A 90 -2.41 -10.36 4.33
C GLU A 90 -3.61 -10.22 3.39
N ALA A 91 -3.43 -9.55 2.25
CA ALA A 91 -4.48 -9.44 1.24
C ALA A 91 -4.89 -10.81 0.69
N SER A 92 -3.94 -11.69 0.38
CA SER A 92 -4.20 -13.06 -0.08
C SER A 92 -4.96 -13.90 0.96
N ARG A 93 -4.62 -13.77 2.26
CA ARG A 93 -5.37 -14.44 3.34
C ARG A 93 -6.83 -13.97 3.39
N LEU A 94 -7.08 -12.68 3.22
CA LEU A 94 -8.43 -12.11 3.18
C LEU A 94 -9.22 -12.51 1.92
N VAL A 95 -8.56 -12.70 0.78
CA VAL A 95 -9.22 -13.20 -0.43
C VAL A 95 -9.86 -14.57 -0.17
N ALA A 96 -9.20 -15.46 0.58
CA ALA A 96 -9.71 -16.79 0.88
C ALA A 96 -11.01 -16.80 1.71
N THR A 97 -11.31 -15.71 2.43
CA THR A 97 -12.50 -15.59 3.29
C THR A 97 -13.52 -14.57 2.79
N THR A 98 -13.29 -13.98 1.60
CA THR A 98 -14.19 -13.00 0.99
C THR A 98 -14.67 -13.48 -0.38
N SER A 99 -15.68 -12.83 -0.94
CA SER A 99 -16.25 -13.22 -2.24
C SER A 99 -16.68 -12.00 -3.06
N GLY A 100 -16.88 -12.22 -4.36
CA GLY A 100 -17.35 -11.21 -5.30
C GLY A 100 -16.39 -10.03 -5.42
N TYR A 101 -16.94 -8.81 -5.47
CA TYR A 101 -16.17 -7.57 -5.70
C TYR A 101 -15.04 -7.37 -4.68
N ARG A 102 -15.26 -7.68 -3.40
CA ARG A 102 -14.23 -7.52 -2.35
C ARG A 102 -13.06 -8.46 -2.54
N ALA A 103 -13.33 -9.72 -2.88
CA ALA A 103 -12.27 -10.68 -3.20
C ALA A 103 -11.47 -10.22 -4.42
N GLY A 104 -12.14 -9.73 -5.47
CA GLY A 104 -11.47 -9.17 -6.65
C GLY A 104 -10.59 -7.95 -6.34
N LEU A 105 -11.10 -7.01 -5.54
CA LEU A 105 -10.34 -5.83 -5.11
C LEU A 105 -9.10 -6.23 -4.30
N LEU A 106 -9.24 -7.14 -3.34
CA LEU A 106 -8.13 -7.63 -2.52
C LEU A 106 -7.11 -8.43 -3.33
N ALA A 107 -7.56 -9.25 -4.27
CA ALA A 107 -6.68 -10.00 -5.18
C ALA A 107 -5.87 -9.06 -6.08
N SER A 108 -6.49 -8.00 -6.60
CA SER A 108 -5.78 -6.96 -7.37
C SER A 108 -4.71 -6.26 -6.54
N ILE A 109 -5.02 -5.94 -5.28
CA ILE A 109 -4.05 -5.37 -4.34
C ILE A 109 -2.87 -6.33 -4.11
N ALA A 110 -3.14 -7.61 -3.84
CA ALA A 110 -2.11 -8.62 -3.64
C ALA A 110 -1.21 -8.79 -4.87
N ALA A 111 -1.82 -8.83 -6.06
CA ALA A 111 -1.12 -8.93 -7.34
C ALA A 111 -0.22 -7.70 -7.59
N SER A 112 -0.73 -6.48 -7.38
CA SER A 112 0.03 -5.24 -7.55
C SER A 112 1.20 -5.13 -6.58
N CYS A 113 1.00 -5.47 -5.30
CA CYS A 113 2.07 -5.55 -4.31
C CYS A 113 3.13 -6.58 -4.74
N THR A 114 2.70 -7.75 -5.23
CA THR A 114 3.59 -8.81 -5.74
C THR A 114 4.40 -8.35 -6.93
N ALA A 115 3.77 -7.77 -7.93
CA ALA A 115 4.46 -7.20 -9.08
C ALA A 115 5.48 -6.12 -8.66
N SER A 116 5.13 -5.31 -7.66
CA SER A 116 6.01 -4.25 -7.17
C SER A 116 7.29 -4.81 -6.56
N TYR A 117 7.19 -5.80 -5.66
CA TYR A 117 8.38 -6.35 -4.98
C TYR A 117 9.15 -7.40 -5.80
N THR A 118 8.55 -7.99 -6.84
CA THR A 118 9.21 -8.99 -7.70
C THR A 118 9.78 -8.42 -9.00
N VAL A 119 9.23 -7.31 -9.50
CA VAL A 119 9.62 -6.74 -10.80
C VAL A 119 10.06 -5.29 -10.66
N ALA A 120 9.25 -4.43 -10.03
CA ALA A 120 9.51 -3.00 -10.06
C ALA A 120 10.70 -2.56 -9.18
N LEU A 121 10.90 -3.22 -8.05
CA LEU A 121 11.92 -2.86 -7.06
C LEU A 121 13.12 -3.82 -7.02
N VAL A 122 13.10 -4.88 -7.82
CA VAL A 122 14.26 -5.78 -7.94
C VAL A 122 15.31 -5.07 -8.80
N PRO A 123 16.58 -4.97 -8.35
CA PRO A 123 17.63 -4.37 -9.16
C PRO A 123 17.72 -5.08 -10.51
N SER A 124 17.55 -4.32 -11.60
CA SER A 124 17.87 -4.81 -12.94
C SER A 124 19.33 -5.28 -12.92
N GLY A 125 19.57 -6.53 -13.32
CA GLY A 125 20.93 -7.08 -13.46
C GLY A 125 21.81 -6.17 -14.33
N PRO A 126 23.16 -6.31 -14.26
CA PRO A 126 24.08 -5.37 -14.87
C PRO A 126 23.72 -5.15 -16.34
N SER A 127 23.51 -3.88 -16.70
CA SER A 127 23.51 -3.46 -18.10
C SER A 127 24.86 -3.86 -18.68
N ILE A 128 24.84 -4.84 -19.59
CA ILE A 128 26.01 -5.28 -20.34
C ILE A 128 26.56 -4.18 -21.23
#